data_AF-A0A6I8TIT7-F1
#
_entry.id   AF-A0A6I8TIT7-F1
#
_cell.length_a   1.000
_cell.length_b   1.000
_cell.length_c   1.000
_cell.angle_alpha   90.00
_cell.angle_beta   90.00
_cell.angle_gamma   90.00
#
_symmetry.space_group_name_H-M   'P 1'
#
loop_
_entity.id
_entity.type
_entity.pdbx_description
1 polymer ?
#
loop_
_entity_poly.entity_id
_entity_poly.type
_entity_poly.pdbx_seq_one_letter_code
_entity_poly.pdbx_strand_id
1 'polypeptide(L)'
;MPIYIKNPNPIGDIEEWCIVELQGDLEVRGDRLMDGQFIGDLLYNKYGQPILIIGHHILQGRLQKVDKPLLVMEKCETRKRHITEPSNEEDDAENETMLDVSQISHLDSTLASSNRTVLDSTLAVEHKTVPKTEYLVRAVVKHKILFKARPKPIIANVGKSV
;
A
#
# COMPACT_ATOMS: atom_id res chain seq x y z
N MET A 1 -1.47 -11.64 -6.08
CA MET A 1 -0.80 -10.34 -5.82
C MET A 1 -1.69 -9.19 -6.33
N PRO A 2 -1.95 -8.12 -5.55
CA PRO A 2 -2.69 -6.95 -6.03
C PRO A 2 -1.76 -5.92 -6.72
N ILE A 3 -2.15 -5.45 -7.90
CA ILE A 3 -1.54 -4.31 -8.60
C ILE A 3 -2.54 -3.15 -8.53
N TYR A 4 -2.09 -1.92 -8.28
CA TYR A 4 -2.98 -0.76 -8.19
C TYR A 4 -2.96 0.04 -9.50
N ILE A 5 -4.14 0.41 -10.00
CA ILE A 5 -4.31 1.24 -11.19
C ILE A 5 -5.13 2.47 -10.81
N LYS A 6 -4.62 3.65 -11.17
CA LYS A 6 -5.37 4.91 -11.01
C LYS A 6 -6.56 4.95 -11.97
N ASN A 7 -7.76 5.25 -11.47
CA ASN A 7 -8.91 5.53 -12.34
C ASN A 7 -8.68 6.89 -13.02
N PRO A 8 -8.67 6.97 -14.37
CA PRO A 8 -8.49 8.24 -15.08
C PRO A 8 -9.66 9.21 -14.90
N ASN A 9 -10.82 8.73 -14.45
CA ASN A 9 -12.03 9.53 -14.25
C ASN A 9 -12.42 9.55 -12.76
N PRO A 10 -11.77 10.37 -11.93
CA PRO A 10 -12.14 10.49 -10.52
C PRO A 10 -13.55 11.07 -10.38
N ILE A 11 -14.36 10.49 -9.49
CA ILE A 11 -15.68 10.98 -9.12
C ILE A 11 -15.57 11.51 -7.69
N GLY A 12 -15.34 12.81 -7.54
CA GLY A 12 -15.20 13.52 -6.26
C GLY A 12 -13.78 14.04 -5.98
N ASP A 13 -13.57 14.57 -4.77
CA ASP A 13 -12.31 15.22 -4.36
C ASP A 13 -11.17 14.23 -4.06
N ILE A 14 -11.49 12.93 -3.96
CA ILE A 14 -10.55 11.86 -3.70
C ILE A 14 -10.40 10.98 -4.94
N GLU A 15 -9.15 10.64 -5.28
CA GLU A 15 -8.89 9.75 -6.40
C GLU A 15 -9.54 8.37 -6.16
N GLU A 16 -10.09 7.78 -7.22
CA GLU A 16 -10.53 6.38 -7.19
C GLU A 16 -9.43 5.52 -7.81
N TRP A 17 -8.98 4.48 -7.12
CA TRP A 17 -8.04 3.50 -7.66
C TRP A 17 -8.75 2.15 -7.81
N CYS A 18 -8.23 1.29 -8.67
CA CYS A 18 -8.73 -0.05 -8.91
C CYS A 18 -7.62 -1.07 -8.63
N ILE A 19 -7.97 -2.19 -7.99
CA ILE A 19 -7.03 -3.30 -7.78
C ILE A 19 -7.12 -4.25 -8.97
N VAL A 20 -6.01 -4.61 -9.58
CA VAL A 20 -5.87 -5.79 -10.43
C VAL A 20 -5.39 -6.96 -9.58
N GLU A 21 -6.23 -7.99 -9.47
CA GLU A 21 -5.95 -9.20 -8.71
C GLU A 21 -5.70 -10.36 -9.67
N LEU A 22 -4.48 -10.89 -9.64
CA LEU A 22 -4.09 -12.08 -10.39
C LEU A 22 -3.94 -13.29 -9.46
N GLN A 23 -4.46 -14.44 -9.91
CA GLN A 23 -4.22 -15.73 -9.28
C GLN A 23 -2.90 -16.33 -9.81
N GLY A 24 -1.95 -16.52 -8.90
CA GLY A 24 -0.58 -16.96 -9.21
C GLY A 24 0.43 -15.85 -9.00
N ASP A 25 1.64 -16.08 -9.50
CA ASP A 25 2.78 -15.20 -9.33
C ASP A 25 3.14 -14.51 -10.65
N LEU A 26 3.69 -13.29 -10.54
CA LEU A 26 4.23 -12.56 -11.68
C LEU A 26 5.76 -12.71 -11.64
N GLU A 27 6.31 -13.35 -12.65
CA GLU A 27 7.75 -13.61 -12.75
C GLU A 27 8.42 -12.64 -13.74
N VAL A 28 9.45 -11.91 -13.31
CA VAL A 28 10.36 -11.23 -14.25
C VAL A 28 11.47 -12.18 -14.64
N ARG A 29 11.82 -12.19 -15.93
CA ARG A 29 13.02 -12.87 -16.39
C ARG A 29 14.27 -12.05 -16.06
N GLY A 30 15.19 -12.66 -15.32
CA GLY A 30 16.48 -12.06 -14.95
C GLY A 30 16.42 -11.22 -13.68
N ASP A 31 17.53 -10.57 -13.34
CA ASP A 31 17.69 -9.78 -12.11
C ASP A 31 17.23 -8.32 -12.30
N ARG A 32 15.99 -8.15 -12.78
CA ARG A 32 15.40 -6.83 -13.02
C ARG A 32 14.33 -6.53 -12.00
N LEU A 33 14.34 -5.28 -11.52
CA LEU A 33 13.24 -4.74 -10.73
C LEU A 33 11.99 -4.61 -11.62
N MET A 34 10.82 -4.98 -11.08
CA MET A 34 9.52 -4.82 -11.74
C MET A 34 9.11 -3.35 -11.89
N ASP A 35 9.68 -2.46 -11.08
CA ASP A 35 9.27 -1.05 -11.03
C ASP A 35 9.54 -0.33 -12.35
N GLY A 36 8.57 0.45 -12.79
CA GLY A 36 8.60 1.17 -14.07
C GLY A 36 8.62 0.28 -15.33
N GLN A 37 8.54 -1.05 -15.20
CA GLN A 37 8.61 -1.94 -16.36
C GLN A 37 7.24 -2.07 -17.04
N PHE A 38 7.25 -2.02 -18.38
CA PHE A 38 6.09 -2.44 -19.16
C PHE A 38 5.88 -3.95 -19.04
N ILE A 39 4.78 -4.35 -18.39
CA ILE A 39 4.44 -5.75 -18.13
C ILE A 39 3.45 -6.29 -19.17
N GLY A 40 2.59 -5.43 -19.74
CA GLY A 40 1.58 -5.86 -20.69
C GLY A 40 0.43 -4.89 -20.88
N ASP A 41 -0.55 -5.33 -21.68
CA ASP A 41 -1.72 -4.53 -22.08
C ASP A 41 -2.97 -4.96 -21.33
N LEU A 42 -3.70 -3.99 -20.78
CA LEU A 42 -5.03 -4.18 -20.22
C LEU A 42 -6.06 -3.57 -21.16
N LEU A 43 -6.88 -4.42 -21.77
CA LEU A 43 -7.87 -4.08 -22.77
C LEU A 43 -9.28 -4.37 -22.23
N TYR A 44 -10.29 -3.67 -22.75
CA TYR A 44 -11.69 -4.00 -22.51
C TYR A 44 -12.35 -4.39 -23.82
N ASN A 45 -13.07 -5.53 -23.81
CA ASN A 45 -13.88 -5.90 -24.96
C ASN A 45 -15.17 -5.05 -25.04
N LYS A 46 -15.91 -5.17 -26.14
CA LYS A 46 -17.20 -4.48 -26.34
C LYS A 46 -18.28 -4.80 -25.29
N TYR A 47 -18.09 -5.84 -24.49
CA TYR A 47 -18.97 -6.23 -23.39
C TYR A 47 -18.49 -5.71 -22.03
N GLY A 48 -17.43 -4.89 -21.99
CA GLY A 48 -16.85 -4.34 -20.77
C GLY A 48 -16.04 -5.35 -19.95
N GLN A 49 -15.69 -6.51 -20.51
CA GLN A 49 -14.84 -7.48 -19.81
C GLN A 49 -13.36 -7.15 -20.01
N PRO A 50 -12.58 -7.10 -18.91
CA PRO A 50 -11.15 -6.82 -18.98
C PRO A 50 -10.38 -8.05 -19.48
N ILE A 51 -9.42 -7.80 -20.36
CA ILE A 51 -8.51 -8.77 -20.96
C ILE A 51 -7.09 -8.26 -20.71
N LEU A 52 -6.27 -9.05 -20.05
CA LEU A 52 -4.88 -8.71 -19.73
C LEU A 52 -3.94 -9.59 -20.55
N ILE A 53 -3.05 -8.96 -21.29
CA ILE A 53 -2.04 -9.62 -22.12
C ILE A 53 -0.69 -9.37 -21.46
N ILE A 54 -0.06 -10.41 -20.94
CA ILE A 54 1.27 -10.32 -20.28
C ILE A 54 2.18 -11.38 -20.88
N GLY A 55 3.29 -10.94 -21.49
CA GLY A 55 4.19 -11.82 -22.22
C GLY A 55 3.46 -12.63 -23.29
N HIS A 56 3.48 -13.96 -23.16
CA HIS A 56 2.80 -14.90 -24.07
C HIS A 56 1.41 -15.35 -23.60
N HIS A 57 0.89 -14.73 -22.54
CA HIS A 57 -0.36 -15.12 -21.90
C HIS A 57 -1.47 -14.10 -22.15
N ILE A 58 -2.68 -14.63 -22.35
CA ILE A 58 -3.93 -13.88 -22.32
C ILE A 58 -4.78 -14.33 -21.13
N LEU A 59 -5.17 -13.38 -20.30
CA LEU A 59 -6.02 -13.59 -19.13
C LEU A 59 -7.35 -12.88 -19.35
N GLN A 60 -8.44 -13.61 -19.20
CA GLN A 60 -9.80 -13.05 -19.22
C GLN A 60 -10.24 -12.80 -17.80
N GLY A 61 -10.58 -11.55 -17.50
CA GLY A 61 -10.96 -11.10 -16.18
C GLY A 61 -12.41 -10.63 -16.11
N ARG A 62 -12.78 -10.13 -14.94
CA ARG A 62 -14.05 -9.46 -14.70
C ARG A 62 -13.87 -8.29 -13.75
N LEU A 63 -14.68 -7.25 -13.91
CA LEU A 63 -14.81 -6.21 -12.91
C LEU A 63 -15.68 -6.73 -11.76
N GLN A 64 -15.21 -6.55 -10.53
CA GLN A 64 -15.89 -6.98 -9.32
C GLN A 64 -15.94 -5.80 -8.33
N LYS A 65 -17.15 -5.47 -7.85
CA LYS A 65 -17.32 -4.51 -6.75
C LYS A 65 -16.76 -5.10 -5.46
N VAL A 66 -16.09 -4.28 -4.66
CA VAL A 66 -15.59 -4.66 -3.34
C VAL A 66 -16.68 -4.33 -2.32
N ASP A 67 -17.06 -5.31 -1.49
CA ASP A 67 -18.15 -5.14 -0.52
C ASP A 67 -17.82 -4.09 0.54
N LYS A 68 -16.54 -4.02 0.93
CA LYS A 68 -15.98 -3.01 1.83
C LYS A 68 -14.93 -2.19 1.07
N PRO A 69 -15.24 -0.95 0.66
CA PRO A 69 -14.28 -0.09 -0.01
C PRO A 69 -13.00 0.05 0.81
N LEU A 70 -11.86 0.08 0.14
CA LEU A 70 -10.55 0.17 0.80
C LEU A 70 -9.98 1.58 0.64
N LEU A 71 -9.23 2.03 1.65
CA LEU A 71 -8.48 3.28 1.58
C LEU A 71 -7.04 2.97 1.22
N VAL A 72 -6.49 3.67 0.23
CA VAL A 72 -5.07 3.64 -0.06
C VAL A 72 -4.43 4.75 0.76
N MET A 73 -3.53 4.35 1.66
CA MET A 73 -2.86 5.25 2.59
C MET A 73 -1.35 5.14 2.42
N GLU A 74 -0.67 6.27 2.45
CA GLU A 74 0.78 6.35 2.47
C GLU A 74 1.23 6.76 3.86
N LYS A 75 2.16 6.02 4.44
CA LYS A 75 2.75 6.37 5.73
C LYS A 75 3.67 7.57 5.55
N CYS A 76 3.43 8.63 6.32
CA CYS A 76 4.33 9.78 6.36
C CYS A 76 5.49 9.46 7.31
N GLU A 77 6.72 9.58 6.83
CA GLU A 77 7.88 9.56 7.72
C GLU A 77 7.98 10.88 8.46
N THR A 78 8.06 10.81 9.79
CA THR A 78 8.34 11.97 10.65
C THR A 78 9.78 12.41 10.40
N ARG A 79 10.05 13.18 9.35
CA ARG A 79 11.29 13.95 9.31
C ARG A 79 11.22 14.93 10.47
N LYS A 80 12.05 14.72 11.50
CA LYS A 80 12.39 15.78 12.45
C LYS A 80 12.95 16.90 11.59
N ARG A 81 12.10 17.86 11.21
CA ARG A 81 12.58 19.13 10.69
C ARG A 81 13.35 19.70 11.85
N HIS A 82 14.67 19.62 11.79
CA HIS A 82 15.50 20.53 12.53
C HIS A 82 15.11 21.90 11.98
N ILE A 83 14.16 22.55 12.66
CA ILE A 83 14.06 24.00 12.54
C ILE A 83 15.35 24.44 13.21
N THR A 84 16.36 24.73 12.39
CA THR A 84 17.51 25.50 12.83
C THR A 84 16.98 26.89 13.16
N GLU A 85 16.38 27.02 14.34
CA GLU A 85 16.41 28.30 15.04
C GLU A 85 17.90 28.63 15.22
N PRO A 86 18.38 29.80 14.79
CA PRO A 86 19.75 30.21 15.09
C PRO A 86 19.85 30.38 16.62
N SER A 87 20.46 29.38 17.27
CA SER A 87 20.82 29.40 18.67
C SER A 87 21.92 30.44 18.87
N ASN A 88 21.63 31.46 19.68
CA ASN A 88 22.67 32.08 20.48
C ASN A 88 23.14 31.03 21.50
N GLU A 89 24.46 30.91 21.60
CA GLU A 89 25.22 29.93 22.37
C GLU A 89 24.89 29.96 23.87
N GLU A 90 24.84 28.79 24.52
CA GLU A 90 25.71 28.41 25.65
C GLU A 90 25.34 27.00 26.18
N ASP A 91 26.37 26.16 26.28
CA ASP A 91 26.63 25.02 27.19
C ASP A 91 25.54 23.98 27.51
N ASP A 92 25.74 22.73 27.07
CA ASP A 92 26.41 21.71 27.90
C ASP A 92 26.41 20.34 27.18
N ALA A 93 27.57 19.69 27.22
CA ALA A 93 27.82 18.41 26.58
C ALA A 93 27.45 17.24 27.50
N GLU A 94 26.40 16.48 27.19
CA GLU A 94 26.23 15.13 27.73
C GLU A 94 25.81 14.14 26.64
N ASN A 95 26.70 13.18 26.38
CA ASN A 95 26.46 11.96 25.62
C ASN A 95 25.39 11.11 26.32
N GLU A 96 24.26 10.83 25.67
CA GLU A 96 23.38 9.74 26.10
C GLU A 96 23.31 8.62 25.06
N THR A 97 24.04 7.54 25.35
CA THR A 97 23.89 6.22 24.73
C THR A 97 22.53 5.62 25.08
N MET A 98 21.72 5.28 24.07
CA MET A 98 20.39 4.69 24.26
C MET A 98 20.43 3.18 24.60
N LEU A 99 19.70 2.77 25.65
CA LEU A 99 19.44 1.38 26.04
C LEU A 99 18.21 0.80 25.30
N ASP A 100 18.32 -0.46 24.87
CA ASP A 100 17.29 -1.22 24.13
C ASP A 100 16.18 -1.77 25.06
N VAL A 101 14.92 -1.47 24.74
CA VAL A 101 13.73 -1.79 25.56
C VAL A 101 12.96 -2.95 24.93
N SER A 102 13.57 -4.13 24.95
CA SER A 102 12.99 -5.37 24.40
C SER A 102 12.53 -6.38 25.46
N GLN A 103 12.42 -6.02 26.75
CA GLN A 103 12.14 -6.99 27.84
C GLN A 103 10.94 -6.75 28.76
N ILE A 104 10.01 -5.81 28.48
CA ILE A 104 8.85 -5.60 29.37
C ILE A 104 7.60 -6.22 28.75
N SER A 105 7.45 -7.54 28.84
CA SER A 105 6.29 -8.25 28.31
C SER A 105 5.76 -9.35 29.23
N HIS A 106 5.53 -9.08 30.52
CA HIS A 106 4.72 -9.97 31.36
C HIS A 106 4.00 -9.16 32.45
N LEU A 107 2.66 -9.15 32.41
CA LEU A 107 1.74 -9.53 33.49
C LEU A 107 0.33 -9.05 33.12
N ASP A 108 -0.56 -10.02 32.93
CA ASP A 108 -1.98 -9.86 32.58
C ASP A 108 -2.85 -9.78 33.85
N SER A 109 -4.08 -9.27 33.68
CA SER A 109 -5.34 -9.83 34.20
C SER A 109 -6.30 -8.89 34.99
N THR A 110 -7.50 -8.76 34.40
CA THR A 110 -8.86 -8.79 35.00
C THR A 110 -9.70 -7.50 35.20
N LEU A 111 -10.74 -7.40 34.34
CA LEU A 111 -12.17 -7.14 34.63
C LEU A 111 -12.60 -5.80 35.27
N ALA A 112 -13.12 -4.86 34.45
CA ALA A 112 -14.53 -4.42 34.45
C ALA A 112 -14.76 -3.25 33.48
N SER A 113 -16.01 -3.15 33.02
CA SER A 113 -16.53 -2.34 31.93
C SER A 113 -16.27 -0.82 32.01
N SER A 114 -16.19 -0.22 30.81
CA SER A 114 -16.44 1.19 30.47
C SER A 114 -15.24 2.15 30.55
N ASN A 115 -14.75 2.49 29.35
CA ASN A 115 -14.21 3.77 28.90
C ASN A 115 -13.11 4.46 29.74
N ARG A 116 -11.95 4.60 29.08
CA ARG A 116 -10.77 5.42 29.43
C ARG A 116 -9.65 4.63 30.14
N THR A 117 -8.66 4.20 29.37
CA THR A 117 -7.41 3.66 29.91
C THR A 117 -6.64 4.77 30.63
N VAL A 118 -6.29 4.49 31.87
CA VAL A 118 -5.65 5.34 32.90
C VAL A 118 -4.21 5.77 32.57
N LEU A 119 -3.71 5.52 31.36
CA LEU A 119 -2.32 5.78 30.97
C LEU A 119 -2.09 7.17 30.37
N ASP A 120 -3.15 7.92 30.06
CA ASP A 120 -3.04 9.24 29.42
C ASP A 120 -2.85 10.40 30.42
N SER A 121 -2.70 10.10 31.72
CA SER A 121 -2.72 11.14 32.77
C SER A 121 -1.62 11.05 33.82
N THR A 122 -0.74 10.06 33.77
CA THR A 122 0.43 10.01 34.66
C THR A 122 1.68 9.73 33.86
N LEU A 123 2.32 10.81 33.38
CA LEU A 123 3.76 11.08 33.43
C LEU A 123 4.08 12.16 32.39
N ALA A 124 3.63 13.37 32.68
CA ALA A 124 4.31 14.57 32.25
C ALA A 124 5.57 14.74 33.11
N VAL A 125 6.60 13.92 32.89
CA VAL A 125 8.04 14.20 33.11
C VAL A 125 8.80 13.08 32.40
N GLU A 126 9.18 13.31 31.15
CA GLU A 126 10.37 12.78 30.47
C GLU A 126 10.27 13.25 29.02
N HIS A 127 11.29 13.95 28.52
CA HIS A 127 11.36 14.50 27.16
C HIS A 127 11.52 13.41 26.08
N LYS A 128 10.75 12.32 26.17
CA LYS A 128 10.73 11.28 25.15
C LYS A 128 9.62 11.61 24.15
N THR A 129 10.00 12.36 23.12
CA THR A 129 9.12 12.62 21.97
C THR A 129 8.57 11.29 21.44
N VAL A 130 7.29 11.01 21.68
CA VAL A 130 6.62 9.84 21.11
C VAL A 130 6.63 10.02 19.59
N PRO A 131 7.11 9.03 18.81
CA PRO A 131 7.15 9.15 17.37
C PRO A 131 5.71 9.28 16.82
N LYS A 132 5.37 10.48 16.34
CA LYS A 132 4.06 10.77 15.74
C LYS A 132 3.97 10.09 14.38
N THR A 133 3.16 9.04 14.27
CA THR A 133 2.89 8.39 12.98
C THR A 133 1.69 9.06 12.31
N GLU A 134 1.88 9.53 11.08
CA GLU A 134 0.83 10.14 10.27
C GLU A 134 0.68 9.37 8.95
N TYR A 135 -0.50 9.45 8.34
CA TYR A 135 -0.79 8.82 7.06
C TYR A 135 -1.52 9.78 6.14
N LEU A 136 -1.12 9.81 4.88
CA LEU A 136 -1.81 10.54 3.83
C LEU A 136 -2.77 9.61 3.10
N VAL A 137 -4.03 10.03 2.99
CA VAL A 137 -5.03 9.33 2.18
C VAL A 137 -4.79 9.67 0.71
N ARG A 138 -4.49 8.65 -0.10
CA ARG A 138 -4.20 8.81 -1.53
C ARG A 138 -5.42 8.55 -2.41
N ALA A 139 -6.20 7.51 -2.11
CA ALA A 139 -7.31 7.09 -2.94
C ALA A 139 -8.32 6.19 -2.21
N VAL A 140 -9.49 6.00 -2.80
CA VAL A 140 -10.47 4.97 -2.42
C VAL A 140 -10.52 3.89 -3.50
N VAL A 141 -10.61 2.63 -3.09
CA VAL A 141 -10.83 1.49 -3.99
C VAL A 141 -12.22 0.92 -3.75
N LYS A 142 -13.09 1.02 -4.77
CA LYS A 142 -14.45 0.45 -4.75
C LYS A 142 -14.59 -0.79 -5.64
N HIS A 143 -13.67 -0.95 -6.58
CA HIS A 143 -13.70 -2.01 -7.59
C HIS A 143 -12.35 -2.70 -7.70
N LYS A 144 -12.39 -3.96 -8.13
CA LYS A 144 -11.22 -4.72 -8.53
C LYS A 144 -11.45 -5.42 -9.87
N ILE A 145 -10.41 -5.53 -10.66
CA ILE A 145 -10.34 -6.36 -11.84
C ILE A 145 -9.73 -7.69 -11.43
N LEU A 146 -10.49 -8.77 -11.62
CA LEU A 146 -10.12 -10.08 -11.12
C LEU A 146 -9.80 -11.04 -12.27
N PHE A 147 -8.60 -11.60 -12.26
CA PHE A 147 -8.12 -12.64 -13.18
C PHE A 147 -7.89 -13.95 -12.42
N LYS A 148 -8.92 -14.80 -12.34
CA LYS A 148 -8.87 -16.12 -11.67
C LYS A 148 -8.68 -17.30 -12.61
N ALA A 149 -9.00 -17.13 -13.89
CA ALA A 149 -8.85 -18.20 -14.86
C ALA A 149 -7.37 -18.45 -15.17
N ARG A 150 -7.02 -19.71 -15.47
CA ARG A 150 -5.66 -20.07 -15.90
C ARG A 150 -5.28 -19.25 -17.13
N PRO A 151 -4.05 -18.69 -17.19
CA PRO A 151 -3.58 -17.96 -18.37
C PRO A 151 -3.63 -18.85 -19.61
N LYS A 152 -4.21 -18.33 -20.70
CA LYS A 152 -4.25 -19.02 -21.99
C LYS A 152 -3.04 -18.60 -22.82
N PRO A 153 -2.44 -19.49 -23.63
CA PRO A 153 -1.41 -19.09 -24.58
C PRO A 153 -2.03 -18.22 -25.69
N ILE A 154 -1.27 -17.24 -26.18
CA ILE A 154 -1.66 -16.48 -27.37
C ILE A 154 -1.42 -17.37 -28.60
N ILE A 155 -2.50 -17.73 -29.29
CA ILE A 155 -2.43 -18.51 -30.54
C ILE A 155 -2.48 -17.51 -31.70
N ALA A 156 -1.34 -17.27 -32.34
CA ALA A 156 -1.31 -16.55 -33.61
C ALA A 156 -1.69 -17.52 -34.73
N ASN A 157 -2.91 -17.40 -35.27
CA ASN A 157 -3.23 -18.07 -36.53
C ASN A 157 -2.65 -17.22 -37.67
N VAL A 158 -1.37 -17.42 -37.98
CA VAL A 158 -0.79 -16.91 -39.22
C VAL A 158 -1.36 -17.72 -40.36
N GLY A 159 -2.38 -17.18 -41.03
CA GLY A 159 -2.89 -17.76 -42.26
C GLY A 159 -1.72 -18.02 -43.20
N LYS A 160 -1.60 -19.26 -43.70
CA LYS A 160 -0.63 -19.55 -44.77
C LYS A 160 -0.99 -18.63 -45.93
N SER A 161 -0.06 -17.77 -46.34
CA SER A 161 -0.18 -17.12 -47.64
C SER A 161 -0.30 -18.22 -48.67
N VAL A 162 -1.43 -18.26 -49.37
CA VAL A 162 -1.59 -19.03 -50.62
C VAL A 162 -0.83 -18.31 -51.72
#